data_AF-A0A399ZR75-F1
#
_entry.id   AF-A0A399ZR75-F1
#
_cell.length_a   1.000
_cell.length_b   1.000
_cell.length_c   1.000
_cell.angle_alpha   90.00
_cell.angle_beta   90.00
_cell.angle_gamma   90.00
#
_symmetry.space_group_name_H-M   'P 1'
#
loop_
_entity.id
_entity.type
_entity.pdbx_description
1 polymer ?
#
loop_
_entity_poly.entity_id
_entity_poly.type
_entity_poly.pdbx_seq_one_letter_code
_entity_poly.pdbx_strand_id
1 'polypeptide(L)'
;MALKFLNIPEQDAVRVAADAMQRQVVAILQAVNVPERHAQITAEILTAASLRGVDTHGVGNVTGYVQAIEKGVYTIPQSVEIVAESATTALLDCGNGLGFVAAHRAMELSIAKAKQQGVGMATVRNGHHIGMVGYYPLMAVAQDMIGMAVTNASRSMRPLHGAHPRLGTNPIAFGAPAGKERPFLLDMATTTVASGKLGLARRLGVPIPEGWAVDSEGVPITEPPAQRSEAWAQTPLGNTLEQGGHKGYGLAVMVDILAGVLSGGGFGAQLAGGENMTWTMAVDIAAFRPVAEFKAMMDEMIQTLHATPPEPGADRVLVAGDPEFETEAERRERGIPLHMTQYEAIVATARRVGAQVMI
;
A
#
# COMPACT_ATOMS: atom_id res chain seq x y z
N MET A 1 -0.90 -6.80 -20.50
CA MET A 1 -0.45 -6.70 -19.08
C MET A 1 1.03 -6.31 -19.04
N ALA A 2 1.34 -5.02 -18.93
CA ALA A 2 2.61 -4.41 -19.34
C ALA A 2 3.86 -4.69 -18.47
N LEU A 3 3.79 -5.58 -17.47
CA LEU A 3 4.88 -5.78 -16.50
C LEU A 3 5.23 -7.24 -16.21
N LYS A 4 4.85 -8.18 -17.10
CA LYS A 4 5.20 -9.60 -16.96
C LYS A 4 6.70 -9.86 -16.80
N PHE A 5 7.55 -8.97 -17.33
CA PHE A 5 9.01 -9.06 -17.20
C PHE A 5 9.53 -8.85 -15.78
N LEU A 6 8.70 -8.34 -14.86
CA LEU A 6 9.02 -8.21 -13.44
C LEU A 6 8.51 -9.39 -12.59
N ASN A 7 7.76 -10.33 -13.19
CA ASN A 7 7.23 -11.46 -12.45
C ASN A 7 8.33 -12.47 -12.14
N ILE A 8 8.21 -13.13 -10.99
CA ILE A 8 9.07 -14.26 -10.63
C ILE A 8 8.71 -15.42 -11.58
N PRO A 9 9.66 -15.98 -12.33
CA PRO A 9 9.40 -17.17 -13.16
C PRO A 9 8.94 -18.33 -12.27
N GLU A 10 7.94 -19.09 -12.72
CA GLU A 10 7.32 -20.14 -11.89
C GLU A 10 8.32 -21.23 -11.45
N GLN A 11 9.29 -21.54 -12.32
CA GLN A 11 10.38 -22.47 -12.02
C GLN A 11 11.35 -21.98 -10.93
N ASP A 12 11.39 -20.67 -10.66
CA ASP A 12 12.28 -20.04 -9.68
C ASP A 12 11.54 -19.68 -8.38
N ALA A 13 10.25 -20.05 -8.29
CA ALA A 13 9.37 -19.74 -7.18
C ALA A 13 9.24 -20.90 -6.19
N VAL A 14 9.51 -20.63 -4.91
CA VAL A 14 9.09 -21.49 -3.80
C VAL A 14 7.71 -21.02 -3.36
N ARG A 15 6.73 -21.93 -3.35
CA ARG A 15 5.37 -21.62 -2.89
C ARG A 15 5.18 -22.01 -1.44
N VAL A 16 4.68 -21.07 -0.65
CA VAL A 16 4.42 -21.27 0.78
C VAL A 16 2.96 -21.00 1.09
N ALA A 17 2.33 -21.88 1.86
CA ALA A 17 0.95 -21.68 2.31
C ALA A 17 0.81 -20.36 3.10
N ALA A 18 -0.27 -19.61 2.82
CA ALA A 18 -0.43 -18.26 3.36
C ALA A 18 -0.53 -18.23 4.89
N ASP A 19 -1.16 -19.23 5.49
CA ASP A 19 -1.27 -19.39 6.94
C ASP A 19 0.09 -19.68 7.59
N ALA A 20 0.91 -20.55 6.98
CA ALA A 20 2.26 -20.86 7.43
C ALA A 20 3.17 -19.63 7.34
N MET A 21 3.08 -18.89 6.23
CA MET A 21 3.81 -17.65 6.04
C MET A 21 3.40 -16.58 7.07
N GLN A 22 2.11 -16.39 7.31
CA GLN A 22 1.63 -15.43 8.33
C GLN A 22 2.15 -15.81 9.71
N ARG A 23 2.07 -17.08 10.11
CA ARG A 23 2.65 -17.56 11.38
C ARG A 23 4.16 -17.30 11.45
N GLN A 24 4.89 -17.53 10.37
CA GLN A 24 6.33 -17.26 10.30
C GLN A 24 6.65 -15.79 10.54
N VAL A 25 5.91 -14.89 9.89
CA VAL A 25 6.09 -13.44 10.06
C VAL A 25 5.76 -13.01 11.49
N VAL A 26 4.68 -13.53 12.10
CA VAL A 26 4.35 -13.29 13.51
C VAL A 26 5.52 -13.72 14.43
N ALA A 27 6.01 -14.95 14.27
CA ALA A 27 7.11 -15.48 15.08
C ALA A 27 8.39 -14.64 14.96
N ILE A 28 8.74 -14.19 13.75
CA ILE A 28 9.88 -13.30 13.50
C ILE A 28 9.72 -11.97 14.25
N LEU A 29 8.55 -11.33 14.14
CA LEU A 29 8.31 -10.03 14.76
C LEU A 29 8.29 -10.12 16.30
N GLN A 30 7.69 -11.17 16.86
CA GLN A 30 7.69 -11.39 18.31
C GLN A 30 9.10 -11.63 18.86
N ALA A 31 9.96 -12.32 18.10
CA ALA A 31 11.35 -12.56 18.49
C ALA A 31 12.19 -11.27 18.58
N VAL A 32 11.73 -10.17 17.97
CA VAL A 32 12.30 -8.82 18.14
C VAL A 32 11.41 -7.90 18.97
N ASN A 33 10.70 -8.49 19.95
CA ASN A 33 9.90 -7.82 20.98
C ASN A 33 8.66 -7.06 20.49
N VAL A 34 8.23 -7.25 19.25
CA VAL A 34 6.94 -6.69 18.80
C VAL A 34 5.81 -7.37 19.57
N PRO A 35 4.91 -6.62 20.23
CA PRO A 35 3.78 -7.21 20.95
C PRO A 35 2.94 -8.12 20.04
N GLU A 36 2.40 -9.21 20.60
CA GLU A 36 1.68 -10.24 19.83
C GLU A 36 0.61 -9.65 18.90
N ARG A 37 -0.28 -8.78 19.40
CA ARG A 37 -1.32 -8.15 18.60
C ARG A 37 -0.74 -7.30 17.46
N HIS A 38 0.36 -6.60 17.69
CA HIS A 38 1.01 -5.78 16.67
C HIS A 38 1.67 -6.67 15.61
N ALA A 39 2.32 -7.76 16.03
CA ALA A 39 2.90 -8.75 15.13
C ALA A 39 1.82 -9.41 14.25
N GLN A 40 0.66 -9.75 14.82
CA GLN A 40 -0.49 -10.29 14.08
C GLN A 40 -0.99 -9.32 13.02
N ILE A 41 -1.25 -8.05 13.38
CA ILE A 41 -1.71 -7.01 12.44
C ILE A 41 -0.70 -6.83 11.30
N THR A 42 0.59 -6.66 11.63
CA THR A 42 1.63 -6.49 10.61
C THR A 42 1.75 -7.72 9.71
N ALA A 43 1.73 -8.94 10.28
CA ALA A 43 1.83 -10.17 9.51
C ALA A 43 0.63 -10.37 8.57
N GLU A 44 -0.58 -10.06 9.04
CA GLU A 44 -1.80 -10.13 8.23
C GLU A 44 -1.74 -9.18 7.04
N ILE A 45 -1.34 -7.93 7.25
CA ILE A 45 -1.25 -6.93 6.16
C ILE A 45 -0.18 -7.32 5.14
N LEU A 46 1.00 -7.76 5.59
CA LEU A 46 2.07 -8.22 4.68
C LEU A 46 1.65 -9.47 3.90
N THR A 47 0.96 -10.40 4.55
CA THR A 47 0.45 -11.62 3.90
C THR A 47 -0.64 -11.28 2.89
N ALA A 48 -1.56 -10.36 3.23
CA ALA A 48 -2.60 -9.88 2.34
C ALA A 48 -2.03 -9.20 1.08
N ALA A 49 -0.97 -8.40 1.22
CA ALA A 49 -0.27 -7.81 0.09
C ALA A 49 0.34 -8.88 -0.83
N SER A 50 0.99 -9.89 -0.25
CA SER A 50 1.51 -11.04 -1.00
C SER A 50 0.41 -11.89 -1.63
N LEU A 51 -0.74 -12.09 -0.98
CA LEU A 51 -1.85 -12.80 -1.60
C LEU A 51 -2.41 -12.06 -2.81
N ARG A 52 -2.45 -10.73 -2.78
CA ARG A 52 -2.96 -9.89 -3.87
C ARG A 52 -1.94 -9.60 -4.99
N GLY A 53 -0.75 -10.19 -4.93
CA GLY A 53 0.30 -9.93 -5.93
C GLY A 53 1.00 -8.57 -5.78
N VAL A 54 0.77 -7.86 -4.68
CA VAL A 54 1.45 -6.60 -4.34
C VAL A 54 2.76 -6.91 -3.62
N ASP A 55 3.61 -7.73 -4.24
CA ASP A 55 4.77 -8.37 -3.59
C ASP A 55 5.83 -7.38 -3.12
N THR A 56 5.89 -6.18 -3.72
CA THR A 56 6.75 -5.08 -3.26
C THR A 56 6.40 -4.60 -1.84
N HIS A 57 5.18 -4.86 -1.37
CA HIS A 57 4.71 -4.53 -0.01
C HIS A 57 4.36 -5.79 0.80
N GLY A 58 4.76 -6.96 0.29
CA GLY A 58 4.45 -8.27 0.87
C GLY A 58 5.43 -8.77 1.92
N VAL A 59 5.34 -10.06 2.23
CA VAL A 59 6.02 -10.75 3.35
C VAL A 59 7.55 -10.64 3.31
N GLY A 60 8.16 -10.48 2.13
CA GLY A 60 9.60 -10.29 2.02
C GLY A 60 10.15 -9.05 2.73
N ASN A 61 9.30 -8.04 2.97
CA ASN A 61 9.70 -6.84 3.70
C ASN A 61 9.92 -7.07 5.20
N VAL A 62 9.50 -8.21 5.77
CA VAL A 62 9.74 -8.54 7.18
C VAL A 62 11.22 -8.42 7.55
N THR A 63 12.10 -8.82 6.63
CA THR A 63 13.55 -8.73 6.80
C THR A 63 14.03 -7.28 7.02
N GLY A 64 13.48 -6.33 6.27
CA GLY A 64 13.79 -4.90 6.40
C GLY A 64 13.22 -4.30 7.69
N TYR A 65 12.01 -4.70 8.10
CA TYR A 65 11.45 -4.23 9.37
C TYR A 65 12.26 -4.72 10.56
N VAL A 66 12.65 -6.00 10.59
CA VAL A 66 13.51 -6.55 11.64
C VAL A 66 14.82 -5.77 11.75
N GLN A 67 15.50 -5.52 10.61
CA GLN A 67 16.74 -4.73 10.61
C GLN A 67 16.54 -3.30 11.13
N ALA A 68 15.39 -2.68 10.84
CA ALA A 68 15.06 -1.35 11.34
C ALA A 68 14.76 -1.36 12.85
N ILE A 69 14.07 -2.39 13.36
CA ILE A 69 13.85 -2.60 14.80
C ILE A 69 15.20 -2.75 15.52
N GLU A 70 16.09 -3.61 15.02
CA GLU A 70 17.40 -3.86 15.63
C GLU A 70 18.32 -2.64 15.65
N LYS A 71 18.13 -1.72 14.68
CA LYS A 71 18.84 -0.44 14.61
C LYS A 71 18.19 0.66 15.46
N GLY A 72 17.08 0.39 16.14
CA GLY A 72 16.35 1.37 16.94
C GLY A 72 15.62 2.44 16.12
N VAL A 73 15.34 2.17 14.83
CA VAL A 73 14.54 3.08 13.98
C VAL A 73 13.10 3.15 14.49
N TYR A 74 12.55 2.00 14.93
CA TYR A 74 11.21 1.91 15.49
C TYR A 74 11.23 1.82 17.01
N THR A 75 10.28 2.50 17.66
CA THR A 75 9.99 2.30 19.09
C THR A 75 9.24 0.99 19.27
N ILE A 76 9.85 -0.01 19.91
CA ILE A 76 9.23 -1.31 20.21
C ILE A 76 9.42 -1.65 21.71
N PRO A 77 8.35 -1.94 22.46
CA PRO A 77 6.94 -1.90 22.05
C PRO A 77 6.44 -0.46 21.83
N GLN A 78 5.68 -0.24 20.76
CA GLN A 78 5.03 1.06 20.51
C GLN A 78 3.72 1.21 21.32
N SER A 79 3.35 2.45 21.62
CA SER A 79 2.01 2.83 22.04
C SER A 79 1.37 3.68 20.95
N VAL A 80 0.12 3.39 20.58
CA VAL A 80 -0.66 4.22 19.65
C VAL A 80 -1.68 5.00 20.47
N GLU A 81 -1.56 6.32 20.47
CA GLU A 81 -2.34 7.20 21.33
C GLU A 81 -3.32 8.06 20.52
N ILE A 82 -4.52 8.27 21.06
CA ILE A 82 -5.47 9.25 20.51
C ILE A 82 -5.12 10.61 21.10
N VAL A 83 -4.67 11.54 20.27
CA VAL A 83 -4.23 12.88 20.66
C VAL A 83 -5.42 13.85 20.71
N ALA A 84 -6.35 13.70 19.76
CA ALA A 84 -7.57 14.50 19.71
C ALA A 84 -8.69 13.67 19.10
N GLU A 85 -9.92 13.87 19.58
CA GLU A 85 -11.08 13.10 19.15
C GLU A 85 -12.35 13.95 19.14
N SER A 86 -13.18 13.74 18.12
CA SER A 86 -14.54 14.26 18.03
C SER A 86 -15.51 13.12 17.67
N ALA A 87 -16.79 13.45 17.46
CA ALA A 87 -17.79 12.47 17.02
C ALA A 87 -17.43 11.80 15.68
N THR A 88 -16.82 12.53 14.75
CA THR A 88 -16.53 12.06 13.38
C THR A 88 -15.04 12.04 13.02
N THR A 89 -14.17 12.57 13.88
CA THR A 89 -12.72 12.65 13.60
C THR A 89 -11.85 12.13 14.74
N ALA A 90 -10.64 11.68 14.42
CA ALA A 90 -9.58 11.41 15.39
C ALA A 90 -8.18 11.75 14.83
N LEU A 91 -7.29 12.22 15.69
CA LEU A 91 -5.84 12.32 15.44
C LEU A 91 -5.13 11.30 16.34
N LEU A 92 -4.30 10.46 15.75
CA LEU A 92 -3.50 9.47 16.44
C LEU A 92 -2.00 9.80 16.33
N ASP A 93 -1.25 9.48 17.38
CA ASP A 93 0.21 9.41 17.37
C ASP A 93 0.63 7.94 17.30
N CYS A 94 1.45 7.57 16.31
CA CYS A 94 1.96 6.21 16.16
C CYS A 94 3.13 5.89 17.11
N GLY A 95 3.68 6.88 17.82
CA GLY A 95 4.76 6.69 18.78
C GLY A 95 6.08 6.26 18.15
N ASN A 96 6.34 6.63 16.88
CA ASN A 96 7.51 6.22 16.11
C ASN A 96 7.60 4.68 15.92
N GLY A 97 6.47 3.99 15.97
CA GLY A 97 6.38 2.54 15.80
C GLY A 97 6.14 2.09 14.35
N LEU A 98 5.73 0.84 14.20
CA LEU A 98 5.23 0.25 12.95
C LEU A 98 3.92 0.94 12.54
N GLY A 99 3.93 1.56 11.35
CA GLY A 99 2.76 2.27 10.82
C GLY A 99 1.54 1.37 10.58
N PHE A 100 1.77 0.09 10.27
CA PHE A 100 0.74 -0.94 10.15
C PHE A 100 -0.30 -0.89 11.26
N VAL A 101 0.18 -0.83 12.51
CA VAL A 101 -0.64 -0.90 13.72
C VAL A 101 -1.49 0.36 13.86
N ALA A 102 -0.88 1.54 13.68
CA ALA A 102 -1.58 2.81 13.82
C ALA A 102 -2.58 3.05 12.69
N ALA A 103 -2.24 2.69 11.44
CA ALA A 103 -3.16 2.78 10.31
C ALA A 103 -4.34 1.81 10.45
N HIS A 104 -4.10 0.58 10.94
CA HIS A 104 -5.18 -0.37 11.24
C HIS A 104 -6.13 0.20 12.30
N ARG A 105 -5.57 0.74 13.39
CA ARG A 105 -6.36 1.38 14.44
C ARG A 105 -7.13 2.61 13.95
N ALA A 106 -6.53 3.41 13.07
CA ALA A 106 -7.17 4.58 12.47
C ALA A 106 -8.40 4.19 11.64
N MET A 107 -8.29 3.12 10.83
CA MET A 107 -9.43 2.61 10.07
C MET A 107 -10.51 2.00 10.98
N GLU A 108 -10.14 1.24 12.02
CA GLU A 108 -11.11 0.75 13.03
C GLU A 108 -11.92 1.90 13.64
N LEU A 109 -11.27 3.00 14.02
CA LEU A 109 -11.92 4.19 14.55
C LEU A 109 -12.80 4.88 13.51
N SER A 110 -12.33 4.99 12.27
CA SER A 110 -13.11 5.57 11.17
C SER A 110 -14.41 4.79 10.94
N ILE A 111 -14.34 3.45 10.91
CA ILE A 111 -15.51 2.57 10.80
C ILE A 111 -16.45 2.75 12.00
N ALA A 112 -15.91 2.74 13.23
CA ALA A 112 -16.71 2.86 14.44
C ALA A 112 -17.47 4.20 14.50
N LYS A 113 -16.82 5.30 14.08
CA LYS A 113 -17.43 6.63 14.00
C LYS A 113 -18.46 6.71 12.87
N ALA A 114 -18.16 6.15 11.70
CA ALA A 114 -19.10 6.10 10.58
C ALA A 114 -20.40 5.37 10.94
N LYS A 115 -20.32 4.23 11.66
CA LYS A 115 -21.51 3.52 12.17
C LYS A 115 -22.44 4.37 13.04
N GLN A 116 -21.89 5.37 13.72
CA GLN A 116 -22.65 6.20 14.65
C GLN A 116 -23.12 7.51 14.01
N GLN A 117 -22.34 8.06 13.07
CA GLN A 117 -22.48 9.44 12.59
C GLN A 117 -22.57 9.56 11.07
N GLY A 118 -22.63 8.44 10.33
CA GLY A 118 -22.63 8.40 8.87
C GLY A 118 -21.25 8.52 8.22
N VAL A 119 -20.28 9.17 8.88
CA VAL A 119 -18.89 9.30 8.42
C VAL A 119 -17.92 9.29 9.58
N GLY A 120 -16.75 8.68 9.38
CA GLY A 120 -15.64 8.72 10.31
C GLY A 120 -14.33 8.90 9.58
N MET A 121 -13.44 9.72 10.14
CA MET A 121 -12.10 9.97 9.61
C MET A 121 -11.07 9.90 10.72
N ALA A 122 -9.89 9.41 10.40
CA ALA A 122 -8.76 9.43 11.32
C ALA A 122 -7.46 9.73 10.59
N THR A 123 -6.59 10.51 11.22
CA THR A 123 -5.25 10.79 10.72
C THR A 123 -4.18 10.38 11.73
N VAL A 124 -3.01 10.00 11.25
CA VAL A 124 -1.91 9.43 12.02
C VAL A 124 -0.64 10.21 11.73
N ARG A 125 0.03 10.69 12.78
CA ARG A 125 1.38 11.29 12.71
C ARG A 125 2.44 10.40 13.35
N ASN A 126 3.71 10.78 13.17
CA ASN A 126 4.86 10.12 13.79
C ASN A 126 4.90 8.60 13.47
N GLY A 127 4.52 8.27 12.23
CA GLY A 127 4.36 6.91 11.75
C GLY A 127 5.40 6.53 10.70
N HIS A 128 5.33 5.27 10.29
CA HIS A 128 6.19 4.69 9.27
C HIS A 128 5.35 3.94 8.24
N HIS A 129 6.03 3.27 7.31
CA HIS A 129 5.42 2.48 6.25
C HIS A 129 4.26 1.58 6.74
N ILE A 130 3.17 1.58 5.96
CA ILE A 130 1.91 0.88 6.28
C ILE A 130 1.62 -0.33 5.37
N GLY A 131 2.53 -0.66 4.45
CA GLY A 131 2.30 -1.75 3.49
C GLY A 131 1.36 -1.37 2.36
N MET A 132 0.56 -2.35 1.90
CA MET A 132 -0.42 -2.15 0.83
C MET A 132 -1.62 -1.34 1.34
N VAL A 133 -1.81 -0.14 0.80
CA VAL A 133 -2.84 0.80 1.26
C VAL A 133 -4.25 0.27 1.02
N GLY A 134 -4.44 -0.54 -0.04
CA GLY A 134 -5.70 -1.22 -0.35
C GLY A 134 -6.22 -2.16 0.75
N TYR A 135 -5.39 -2.55 1.73
CA TYR A 135 -5.86 -3.32 2.88
C TYR A 135 -6.89 -2.56 3.71
N TYR A 136 -6.66 -1.27 3.95
CA TYR A 136 -7.45 -0.49 4.91
C TYR A 136 -8.88 -0.22 4.42
N PRO A 137 -9.14 0.22 3.18
CA PRO A 137 -10.50 0.35 2.67
C PRO A 137 -11.30 -0.95 2.74
N LEU A 138 -10.66 -2.11 2.56
CA LEU A 138 -11.35 -3.40 2.66
C LEU A 138 -11.87 -3.71 4.06
N MET A 139 -11.27 -3.14 5.11
CA MET A 139 -11.82 -3.23 6.47
C MET A 139 -13.20 -2.58 6.56
N ALA A 140 -13.41 -1.45 5.87
CA ALA A 140 -14.70 -0.76 5.82
C ALA A 140 -15.69 -1.48 4.89
N VAL A 141 -15.22 -1.97 3.74
CA VAL A 141 -16.02 -2.78 2.81
C VAL A 141 -16.60 -4.02 3.50
N ALA A 142 -15.82 -4.69 4.36
CA ALA A 142 -16.28 -5.82 5.16
C ALA A 142 -17.38 -5.47 6.18
N GLN A 143 -17.69 -4.18 6.35
CA GLN A 143 -18.74 -3.67 7.24
C GLN A 143 -19.86 -2.97 6.45
N ASP A 144 -19.97 -3.22 5.14
CA ASP A 144 -20.93 -2.59 4.25
C ASP A 144 -20.79 -1.05 4.19
N MET A 145 -19.55 -0.58 4.23
CA MET A 145 -19.18 0.83 4.16
C MET A 145 -18.23 1.10 3.00
N ILE A 146 -18.21 2.36 2.54
CA ILE A 146 -17.15 2.84 1.65
C ILE A 146 -15.92 3.15 2.50
N GLY A 147 -14.74 2.74 2.04
CA GLY A 147 -13.46 3.00 2.70
C GLY A 147 -12.51 3.81 1.82
N MET A 148 -11.71 4.67 2.44
CA MET A 148 -10.59 5.34 1.78
C MET A 148 -9.39 5.41 2.72
N ALA A 149 -8.19 5.23 2.18
CA ALA A 149 -6.95 5.44 2.90
C ALA A 149 -5.90 6.06 1.99
N VAL A 150 -5.10 6.96 2.56
CA VAL A 150 -3.96 7.57 1.87
C VAL A 150 -2.77 7.62 2.82
N THR A 151 -1.56 7.57 2.27
CA THR A 151 -0.34 7.80 3.04
C THR A 151 0.65 8.59 2.22
N ASN A 152 1.34 9.55 2.85
CA ASN A 152 2.45 10.23 2.19
C ASN A 152 3.76 9.48 2.42
N ALA A 153 4.80 9.84 1.66
CA ALA A 153 6.13 9.25 1.82
C ALA A 153 7.23 10.27 1.56
N SER A 154 8.46 9.93 1.95
CA SER A 154 9.64 10.76 1.64
C SER A 154 9.89 10.93 0.14
N ARG A 155 10.57 12.03 -0.18
CA ARG A 155 10.80 12.52 -1.56
C ARG A 155 11.28 11.44 -2.54
N SER A 156 10.56 11.32 -3.65
CA SER A 156 10.85 10.44 -4.79
C SER A 156 10.30 10.97 -6.11
N MET A 157 9.20 11.74 -6.06
CA MET A 157 8.53 12.32 -7.22
C MET A 157 8.81 13.82 -7.34
N ARG A 158 9.01 14.30 -8.56
CA ARG A 158 9.09 15.75 -8.86
C ARG A 158 7.70 16.38 -8.96
N PRO A 159 7.50 17.62 -8.50
CA PRO A 159 6.37 18.43 -8.96
C PRO A 159 6.39 18.53 -10.48
N LEU A 160 5.22 18.68 -11.12
CA LEU A 160 5.20 18.93 -12.56
C LEU A 160 6.02 20.20 -12.88
N HIS A 161 6.87 20.12 -13.91
CA HIS A 161 7.88 21.13 -14.28
C HIS A 161 9.00 21.39 -13.25
N GLY A 162 8.98 20.79 -12.05
CA GLY A 162 10.08 20.93 -11.08
C GLY A 162 11.24 19.98 -11.39
N ALA A 163 12.49 20.40 -11.23
CA ALA A 163 13.66 19.58 -11.57
C ALA A 163 14.01 18.48 -10.55
N HIS A 164 13.49 18.57 -9.33
CA HIS A 164 13.95 17.77 -8.20
C HIS A 164 12.80 17.07 -7.45
N PRO A 165 13.07 15.93 -6.79
CA PRO A 165 12.06 15.23 -6.02
C PRO A 165 11.63 16.05 -4.79
N ARG A 166 10.33 16.24 -4.62
CA ARG A 166 9.74 16.97 -3.46
C ARG A 166 8.58 16.23 -2.79
N LEU A 167 7.94 15.30 -3.49
CA LEU A 167 6.80 14.53 -2.98
C LEU A 167 7.15 13.04 -2.91
N GLY A 168 6.43 12.29 -2.08
CA GLY A 168 6.49 10.83 -2.09
C GLY A 168 5.73 10.23 -3.27
N THR A 169 5.68 8.90 -3.31
CA THR A 169 4.77 8.16 -4.21
C THR A 169 3.30 8.31 -3.81
N ASN A 170 3.05 8.80 -2.60
CA ASN A 170 1.77 9.29 -2.08
C ASN A 170 0.55 8.47 -2.56
N PRO A 171 0.45 7.18 -2.20
CA PRO A 171 -0.63 6.31 -2.67
C PRO A 171 -2.01 6.68 -2.14
N ILE A 172 -3.02 6.33 -2.94
CA ILE A 172 -4.45 6.46 -2.66
C ILE A 172 -5.10 5.10 -2.83
N ALA A 173 -5.87 4.69 -1.83
CA ALA A 173 -6.76 3.55 -1.93
C ALA A 173 -8.21 3.89 -1.61
N PHE A 174 -9.13 3.32 -2.37
CA PHE A 174 -10.57 3.51 -2.24
C PHE A 174 -11.29 2.17 -2.48
N GLY A 175 -12.23 1.83 -1.60
CA GLY A 175 -12.99 0.59 -1.67
C GLY A 175 -14.48 0.81 -1.50
N ALA A 176 -15.29 0.11 -2.28
CA ALA A 176 -16.75 0.14 -2.18
C ALA A 176 -17.34 -1.27 -2.30
N PRO A 177 -18.32 -1.65 -1.45
CA PRO A 177 -18.91 -2.98 -1.47
C PRO A 177 -19.82 -3.18 -2.68
N ALA A 178 -19.84 -4.41 -3.20
CA ALA A 178 -20.79 -4.87 -4.21
C ALA A 178 -21.68 -5.98 -3.62
N GLY A 179 -22.67 -6.44 -4.38
CA GLY A 179 -23.61 -7.48 -3.97
C GLY A 179 -23.11 -8.86 -4.36
N LYS A 180 -23.31 -9.22 -5.63
CA LYS A 180 -22.87 -10.47 -6.24
C LYS A 180 -21.46 -10.37 -6.82
N GLU A 181 -21.08 -9.19 -7.29
CA GLU A 181 -19.73 -8.95 -7.78
C GLU A 181 -18.73 -8.82 -6.64
N ARG A 182 -17.44 -8.88 -6.99
CA ARG A 182 -16.37 -8.51 -6.04
C ARG A 182 -16.44 -7.01 -5.74
N PRO A 183 -16.01 -6.56 -4.55
CA PRO A 183 -15.99 -5.14 -4.24
C PRO A 183 -15.04 -4.39 -5.18
N PHE A 184 -15.37 -3.14 -5.49
CA PHE A 184 -14.43 -2.26 -6.18
C PHE A 184 -13.27 -1.92 -5.24
N LEU A 185 -12.03 -2.03 -5.71
CA LEU A 185 -10.84 -1.65 -4.96
C LEU A 185 -9.80 -0.98 -5.85
N LEU A 186 -9.67 0.34 -5.71
CA LEU A 186 -8.55 1.08 -6.25
C LEU A 186 -7.43 1.11 -5.21
N ASP A 187 -6.21 0.75 -5.58
CA ASP A 187 -4.98 0.95 -4.80
C ASP A 187 -3.84 1.33 -5.75
N MET A 188 -3.40 2.59 -5.68
CA MET A 188 -2.44 3.14 -6.64
C MET A 188 -1.53 4.18 -6.03
N ALA A 189 -0.27 4.19 -6.48
CA ALA A 189 0.61 5.34 -6.29
C ALA A 189 0.12 6.52 -7.15
N THR A 190 0.45 7.75 -6.74
CA THR A 190 0.22 8.96 -7.55
C THR A 190 1.38 9.26 -8.52
N THR A 191 2.43 8.43 -8.48
CA THR A 191 3.48 8.34 -9.50
C THR A 191 3.09 7.40 -10.63
N THR A 192 3.70 7.56 -11.80
CA THR A 192 3.51 6.64 -12.96
C THR A 192 3.83 5.18 -12.61
N VAL A 193 4.77 4.97 -11.68
CA VAL A 193 5.16 3.65 -11.18
C VAL A 193 5.44 3.69 -9.68
N ALA A 194 5.20 2.60 -8.96
CA ALA A 194 5.65 2.46 -7.57
C ALA A 194 7.19 2.36 -7.48
N SER A 195 7.82 2.99 -6.48
CA SER A 195 9.29 2.93 -6.29
C SER A 195 9.83 1.51 -6.16
N GLY A 196 9.04 0.59 -5.59
CA GLY A 196 9.43 -0.82 -5.46
C GLY A 196 9.71 -1.49 -6.82
N LYS A 197 9.01 -1.09 -7.89
CA LYS A 197 9.23 -1.62 -9.24
C LYS A 197 10.55 -1.13 -9.84
N LEU A 198 10.98 0.10 -9.55
CA LEU A 198 12.32 0.59 -9.91
C LEU A 198 13.41 -0.21 -9.20
N GLY A 199 13.21 -0.49 -7.90
CA GLY A 199 14.12 -1.33 -7.12
C GLY A 199 14.18 -2.77 -7.65
N LEU A 200 13.06 -3.32 -8.10
CA LEU A 200 12.98 -4.66 -8.69
C LEU A 200 13.68 -4.72 -10.05
N ALA A 201 13.41 -3.76 -10.94
CA ALA A 201 14.07 -3.67 -12.25
C ALA A 201 15.61 -3.63 -12.10
N ARG A 202 16.12 -2.84 -11.14
CA ARG A 202 17.54 -2.82 -10.78
C ARG A 202 18.07 -4.18 -10.35
N ARG A 203 17.36 -4.88 -9.46
CA ARG A 203 17.79 -6.20 -8.96
C ARG A 203 17.84 -7.24 -10.08
N LEU A 204 16.91 -7.15 -11.03
CA LEU A 204 16.85 -8.03 -12.19
C LEU A 204 17.81 -7.59 -13.32
N GLY A 205 18.41 -6.40 -13.23
CA GLY A 205 19.29 -5.85 -14.27
C GLY A 205 18.56 -5.58 -15.59
N VAL A 206 17.27 -5.23 -15.53
CA VAL A 206 16.44 -4.96 -16.70
C VAL A 206 16.13 -3.47 -16.83
N PRO A 207 16.01 -2.94 -18.06
CA PRO A 207 15.67 -1.54 -18.28
C PRO A 207 14.24 -1.21 -17.81
N ILE A 208 14.00 0.06 -17.52
CA ILE A 208 12.69 0.61 -17.17
C ILE A 208 12.06 1.34 -18.37
N PRO A 209 10.73 1.29 -18.53
CA PRO A 209 10.05 2.06 -19.57
C PRO A 209 10.28 3.56 -19.44
N GLU A 210 10.28 4.26 -20.58
CA GLU A 210 10.25 5.72 -20.60
C GLU A 210 9.05 6.26 -19.82
N GLY A 211 9.23 7.43 -19.21
CA GLY A 211 8.21 8.08 -18.40
C GLY A 211 8.11 7.57 -16.97
N TRP A 212 8.87 6.55 -16.54
CA TRP A 212 8.92 6.16 -15.12
C TRP A 212 9.76 7.11 -14.26
N ALA A 213 10.90 7.55 -14.81
CA ALA A 213 11.86 8.42 -14.15
C ALA A 213 12.51 9.36 -15.18
N VAL A 214 12.97 10.50 -14.68
CA VAL A 214 13.69 11.52 -15.45
C VAL A 214 14.86 12.06 -14.62
N ASP A 215 15.87 12.59 -15.29
CA ASP A 215 16.95 13.34 -14.65
C ASP A 215 16.52 14.78 -14.27
N SER A 216 17.45 15.58 -13.75
CA SER A 216 17.19 16.99 -13.36
C SER A 216 16.81 17.90 -14.53
N GLU A 217 17.24 17.56 -15.75
CA GLU A 217 16.89 18.29 -16.97
C GLU A 217 15.56 17.83 -17.58
N GLY A 218 14.97 16.76 -17.03
CA GLY A 218 13.73 16.17 -17.51
C GLY A 218 13.93 15.16 -18.65
N VAL A 219 15.15 14.72 -18.91
CA VAL A 219 15.43 13.67 -19.88
C VAL A 219 14.97 12.32 -19.33
N PRO A 220 14.22 11.50 -20.10
CA PRO A 220 13.80 10.16 -19.69
C PRO A 220 14.98 9.27 -19.29
N ILE A 221 14.83 8.55 -18.18
CA ILE A 221 15.79 7.54 -17.72
C ILE A 221 15.20 6.16 -18.00
N THR A 222 15.97 5.31 -18.67
CA THR A 222 15.63 3.92 -18.98
C THR A 222 16.51 2.89 -18.25
N GLU A 223 17.62 3.32 -17.67
CA GLU A 223 18.42 2.49 -16.75
C GLU A 223 17.96 2.74 -15.31
N PRO A 224 17.55 1.71 -14.53
CA PRO A 224 16.96 1.91 -13.22
C PRO A 224 17.94 2.65 -12.27
N PRO A 225 17.46 3.72 -11.55
CA PRO A 225 18.14 4.47 -10.49
C PRO A 225 19.25 3.76 -9.74
N ALA A 226 20.33 4.34 -9.22
CA ALA A 226 21.14 3.62 -8.19
C ALA A 226 20.57 3.78 -6.77
N GLN A 227 20.33 5.02 -6.34
CA GLN A 227 19.78 5.39 -5.03
C GLN A 227 18.99 6.69 -5.17
N ARG A 228 18.15 7.02 -4.18
CA ARG A 228 17.45 8.32 -4.16
C ARG A 228 18.47 9.46 -4.12
N SER A 229 18.29 10.48 -4.94
CA SER A 229 19.18 11.64 -5.02
C SER A 229 18.42 12.85 -5.58
N GLU A 230 19.05 14.03 -5.60
CA GLU A 230 18.48 15.21 -6.27
C GLU A 230 18.66 15.18 -7.81
N ALA A 231 19.46 14.24 -8.33
CA ALA A 231 19.82 14.16 -9.75
C ALA A 231 18.76 13.48 -10.64
N TRP A 232 17.76 12.84 -10.03
CA TRP A 232 16.67 12.20 -10.76
C TRP A 232 15.39 12.17 -9.90
N ALA A 233 14.25 12.03 -10.55
CA ALA A 233 12.96 11.89 -9.88
C ALA A 233 12.02 10.96 -10.65
N GLN A 234 11.09 10.34 -9.92
CA GLN A 234 9.91 9.70 -10.52
C GLN A 234 8.97 10.76 -11.09
N THR A 235 8.25 10.39 -12.14
CA THR A 235 7.24 11.24 -12.75
C THR A 235 5.88 11.06 -12.05
N PRO A 236 5.05 12.11 -11.99
CA PRO A 236 3.67 11.99 -11.55
C PRO A 236 2.87 11.13 -12.53
N LEU A 237 1.78 10.52 -12.07
CA LEU A 237 0.84 9.83 -12.95
C LEU A 237 0.35 10.77 -14.06
N GLY A 238 0.41 10.30 -15.30
CA GLY A 238 0.22 11.12 -16.50
C GLY A 238 1.50 11.78 -16.99
N ASN A 239 2.65 11.50 -16.36
CA ASN A 239 4.01 11.86 -16.78
C ASN A 239 4.22 13.37 -17.10
N THR A 240 3.96 13.78 -18.34
CA THR A 240 4.15 15.16 -18.82
C THR A 240 2.89 16.02 -18.65
N LEU A 241 2.96 17.33 -18.88
CA LEU A 241 1.78 18.20 -18.79
C LEU A 241 0.67 17.76 -19.77
N GLU A 242 1.07 17.46 -21.00
CA GLU A 242 0.21 17.08 -22.13
C GLU A 242 -0.49 15.74 -21.91
N GLN A 243 0.20 14.83 -21.22
CA GLN A 243 -0.31 13.51 -20.85
C GLN A 243 -1.10 13.51 -19.53
N GLY A 244 -1.26 14.67 -18.89
CA GLY A 244 -2.07 14.84 -17.69
C GLY A 244 -1.31 14.72 -16.37
N GLY A 245 0.02 14.81 -16.37
CA GLY A 245 0.90 14.77 -15.20
C GLY A 245 0.51 15.74 -14.08
N HIS A 246 -0.15 16.86 -14.41
CA HIS A 246 -0.68 17.81 -13.43
C HIS A 246 -1.78 17.18 -12.55
N LYS A 247 -2.52 16.19 -13.06
CA LYS A 247 -3.53 15.45 -12.29
C LYS A 247 -2.88 14.53 -11.27
N GLY A 248 -1.88 13.73 -11.69
CA GLY A 248 -1.10 12.88 -10.78
C GLY A 248 -0.39 13.70 -9.71
N TYR A 249 0.22 14.82 -10.10
CA TYR A 249 0.84 15.75 -9.16
C TYR A 249 -0.18 16.35 -8.17
N GLY A 250 -1.35 16.80 -8.65
CA GLY A 250 -2.42 17.31 -7.79
C GLY A 250 -2.92 16.28 -6.78
N LEU A 251 -3.09 15.02 -7.20
CA LEU A 251 -3.44 13.91 -6.31
C LEU A 251 -2.36 13.67 -5.25
N ALA A 252 -1.08 13.73 -5.62
CA ALA A 252 0.01 13.58 -4.66
C ALA A 252 0.01 14.69 -3.59
N VAL A 253 -0.25 15.93 -4.00
CA VAL A 253 -0.38 17.08 -3.07
C VAL A 253 -1.56 16.89 -2.13
N MET A 254 -2.71 16.44 -2.64
CA MET A 254 -3.89 16.12 -1.82
C MET A 254 -3.55 15.10 -0.72
N VAL A 255 -2.79 14.05 -1.06
CA VAL A 255 -2.35 13.05 -0.08
C VAL A 255 -1.42 13.65 0.98
N ASP A 256 -0.44 14.47 0.59
CA ASP A 256 0.42 15.18 1.55
C ASP A 256 -0.39 16.08 2.49
N ILE A 257 -1.45 16.71 2.00
CA ILE A 257 -2.34 17.53 2.82
C ILE A 257 -3.11 16.66 3.84
N LEU A 258 -3.78 15.60 3.37
CA LEU A 258 -4.64 14.75 4.20
C LEU A 258 -3.85 13.92 5.24
N ALA A 259 -2.75 13.32 4.82
CA ALA A 259 -1.92 12.49 5.68
C ALA A 259 -0.95 13.33 6.50
N GLY A 260 -0.20 14.22 5.85
CA GLY A 260 0.95 14.90 6.43
C GLY A 260 0.61 16.21 7.14
N VAL A 261 0.09 17.17 6.39
CA VAL A 261 -0.19 18.53 6.89
C VAL A 261 -1.29 18.50 7.95
N LEU A 262 -2.39 17.79 7.70
CA LEU A 262 -3.52 17.67 8.62
C LEU A 262 -3.14 16.99 9.95
N SER A 263 -2.25 15.99 9.91
CA SER A 263 -1.79 15.31 11.12
C SER A 263 -0.71 16.10 11.88
N GLY A 264 -0.15 17.13 11.25
CA GLY A 264 1.02 17.85 11.76
C GLY A 264 2.30 17.01 11.73
N GLY A 265 2.31 15.89 11.00
CA GLY A 265 3.46 15.00 10.91
C GLY A 265 4.54 15.50 9.95
N GLY A 266 4.15 16.23 8.89
CA GLY A 266 5.06 16.70 7.84
C GLY A 266 4.73 16.13 6.47
N PHE A 267 5.35 16.67 5.43
CA PHE A 267 5.03 16.34 4.03
C PHE A 267 6.30 16.09 3.22
N GLY A 268 6.18 15.25 2.18
CA GLY A 268 7.20 14.96 1.16
C GLY A 268 8.66 15.26 1.53
N ALA A 269 9.13 16.47 1.21
CA ALA A 269 10.51 16.93 1.38
C ALA A 269 11.00 17.02 2.84
N GLN A 270 10.08 17.11 3.82
CA GLN A 270 10.40 17.16 5.25
C GLN A 270 10.62 15.77 5.86
N LEU A 271 10.13 14.72 5.19
CA LEU A 271 10.15 13.36 5.71
C LEU A 271 11.49 12.69 5.48
N ALA A 272 12.00 12.01 6.51
CA ALA A 272 13.13 11.10 6.40
C ALA A 272 12.72 9.79 5.71
N GLY A 273 13.72 9.00 5.31
CA GLY A 273 13.49 7.69 4.71
C GLY A 273 12.73 6.77 5.66
N GLY A 274 11.56 6.27 5.25
CA GLY A 274 10.73 5.35 6.02
C GLY A 274 9.62 6.01 6.85
N GLU A 275 9.65 7.33 7.03
CA GLU A 275 8.56 8.08 7.68
C GLU A 275 7.36 8.22 6.75
N ASN A 276 6.17 7.97 7.31
CA ASN A 276 4.90 8.03 6.61
C ASN A 276 3.79 8.46 7.58
N MET A 277 2.89 9.30 7.09
CA MET A 277 1.69 9.71 7.80
C MET A 277 0.52 9.10 7.05
N THR A 278 -0.60 8.89 7.74
CA THR A 278 -1.72 8.17 7.16
C THR A 278 -3.01 8.89 7.46
N TRP A 279 -3.93 8.90 6.50
CA TRP A 279 -5.30 9.33 6.71
C TRP A 279 -6.25 8.25 6.22
N THR A 280 -7.34 8.04 6.96
CA THR A 280 -8.35 7.02 6.71
C THR A 280 -9.74 7.62 6.83
N MET A 281 -10.68 7.09 6.07
CA MET A 281 -12.08 7.46 6.10
C MET A 281 -12.96 6.23 5.88
N ALA A 282 -14.09 6.20 6.58
CA ALA A 282 -15.20 5.31 6.30
C ALA A 282 -16.50 6.12 6.16
N VAL A 283 -17.36 5.71 5.23
CA VAL A 283 -18.68 6.30 5.01
C VAL A 283 -19.74 5.21 5.12
N ASP A 284 -20.68 5.38 6.03
CA ASP A 284 -21.80 4.47 6.19
C ASP A 284 -22.82 4.69 5.08
N ILE A 285 -22.99 3.68 4.23
CA ILE A 285 -23.93 3.70 3.11
C ILE A 285 -25.38 3.82 3.63
N ALA A 286 -25.68 3.18 4.77
CA ALA A 286 -27.01 3.17 5.36
C ALA A 286 -27.49 4.56 5.82
N ALA A 287 -26.55 5.50 6.04
CA ALA A 287 -26.87 6.88 6.34
C ALA A 287 -27.44 7.66 5.14
N PHE A 288 -27.29 7.13 3.92
CA PHE A 288 -27.78 7.77 2.69
C PHE A 288 -28.93 6.99 2.05
N ARG A 289 -28.81 5.67 1.94
CA ARG A 289 -29.80 4.82 1.27
C ARG A 289 -29.70 3.35 1.72
N PRO A 290 -30.69 2.49 1.39
CA PRO A 290 -30.59 1.06 1.69
C PRO A 290 -29.34 0.42 1.07
N VAL A 291 -28.55 -0.28 1.88
CA VAL A 291 -27.28 -0.93 1.48
C VAL A 291 -27.48 -1.92 0.32
N ALA A 292 -28.57 -2.68 0.33
CA ALA A 292 -28.87 -3.65 -0.72
C ALA A 292 -29.06 -2.98 -2.10
N GLU A 293 -29.69 -1.81 -2.15
CA GLU A 293 -29.85 -1.08 -3.42
C GLU A 293 -28.54 -0.47 -3.91
N PHE A 294 -27.69 0.03 -3.00
CA PHE A 294 -26.35 0.47 -3.35
C PHE A 294 -25.54 -0.66 -3.96
N LYS A 295 -25.51 -1.83 -3.31
CA LYS A 295 -24.78 -3.01 -3.78
C LYS A 295 -25.29 -3.53 -5.13
N ALA A 296 -26.61 -3.53 -5.35
CA ALA A 296 -27.18 -3.92 -6.64
C ALA A 296 -26.75 -2.96 -7.77
N MET A 297 -26.71 -1.66 -7.50
CA MET A 297 -26.23 -0.66 -8.46
C MET A 297 -24.72 -0.77 -8.71
N MET A 298 -23.94 -1.14 -7.68
CA MET A 298 -22.52 -1.46 -7.85
C MET A 298 -22.31 -2.71 -8.72
N ASP A 299 -23.11 -3.77 -8.53
CA ASP A 299 -23.07 -4.94 -9.39
C ASP A 299 -23.34 -4.55 -10.86
N GLU A 300 -24.39 -3.76 -11.11
CA GLU A 300 -24.72 -3.27 -12.46
C GLU A 300 -23.58 -2.45 -13.07
N MET A 301 -22.97 -1.55 -12.29
CA MET A 301 -21.83 -0.74 -12.73
C MET A 301 -20.64 -1.61 -13.12
N ILE A 302 -20.26 -2.58 -12.27
CA ILE A 302 -19.11 -3.47 -12.52
C ILE A 302 -19.37 -4.35 -13.75
N GLN A 303 -20.55 -4.96 -13.83
CA GLN A 303 -20.96 -5.79 -14.97
C GLN A 303 -20.96 -4.99 -16.28
N THR A 304 -21.41 -3.73 -16.24
CA THR A 304 -21.39 -2.85 -17.41
C THR A 304 -19.97 -2.58 -17.90
N LEU A 305 -19.02 -2.34 -16.98
CA LEU A 305 -17.62 -2.14 -17.33
C LEU A 305 -17.01 -3.42 -17.92
N HIS A 306 -17.24 -4.59 -17.30
CA HIS A 306 -16.76 -5.88 -17.82
C HIS A 306 -17.37 -6.26 -19.17
N ALA A 307 -18.63 -5.91 -19.42
CA ALA A 307 -19.32 -6.19 -20.67
C ALA A 307 -18.89 -5.27 -21.83
N THR A 308 -18.09 -4.24 -21.56
CA THR A 308 -17.56 -3.35 -22.59
C THR A 308 -16.60 -4.14 -23.50
N PRO A 309 -16.77 -4.12 -24.84
CA PRO A 309 -15.86 -4.81 -25.74
C PRO A 309 -14.41 -4.34 -25.54
N PRO A 310 -13.44 -5.26 -25.39
CA PRO A 310 -12.05 -4.87 -25.24
C PRO A 310 -11.51 -4.25 -26.54
N GLU A 311 -10.53 -3.36 -26.40
CA GLU A 311 -9.78 -2.85 -27.55
C GLU A 311 -8.94 -3.96 -28.23
N PRO A 312 -8.57 -3.82 -29.52
CA PRO A 312 -7.75 -4.80 -30.20
C PRO A 312 -6.45 -5.13 -29.43
N GLY A 313 -6.26 -6.41 -29.11
CA GLY A 313 -5.08 -6.90 -28.38
C GLY A 313 -5.24 -6.97 -26.85
N ALA A 314 -6.36 -6.50 -26.30
CA ALA A 314 -6.72 -6.74 -24.89
C ALA A 314 -7.67 -7.94 -24.76
N ASP A 315 -7.47 -8.76 -23.73
CA ASP A 315 -8.30 -9.96 -23.49
C ASP A 315 -9.70 -9.60 -22.95
N ARG A 316 -9.78 -8.59 -22.07
CA ARG A 316 -11.01 -8.05 -21.48
C ARG A 316 -10.75 -6.70 -20.82
N VAL A 317 -11.83 -5.96 -20.53
CA VAL A 317 -11.79 -4.80 -19.63
C VAL A 317 -11.61 -5.27 -18.19
N LEU A 318 -10.74 -4.58 -17.44
CA LEU A 318 -10.50 -4.83 -16.03
C LEU A 318 -11.09 -3.69 -15.21
N VAL A 319 -11.69 -4.04 -14.08
CA VAL A 319 -12.13 -3.12 -13.02
C VAL A 319 -11.09 -3.16 -11.90
N ALA A 320 -10.92 -2.03 -11.21
CA ALA A 320 -9.95 -1.92 -10.12
C ALA A 320 -10.24 -2.98 -9.03
N GLY A 321 -9.23 -3.81 -8.75
CA GLY A 321 -9.31 -4.94 -7.84
C GLY A 321 -9.39 -6.30 -8.53
N ASP A 322 -9.81 -6.39 -9.80
CA ASP A 322 -9.91 -7.70 -10.49
C ASP A 322 -8.60 -8.48 -10.45
N PRO A 323 -7.45 -7.91 -10.88
CA PRO A 323 -6.19 -8.65 -10.87
C PRO A 323 -5.79 -9.12 -9.48
N GLU A 324 -5.99 -8.27 -8.47
CA GLU A 324 -5.64 -8.55 -7.08
C GLU A 324 -6.50 -9.65 -6.48
N PHE A 325 -7.82 -9.64 -6.71
CA PHE A 325 -8.71 -10.69 -6.20
C PHE A 325 -8.53 -12.03 -6.91
N GLU A 326 -8.20 -12.03 -8.21
CA GLU A 326 -7.87 -13.25 -8.94
C GLU A 326 -6.56 -13.85 -8.45
N THR A 327 -5.55 -13.01 -8.25
CA THR A 327 -4.27 -13.42 -7.68
C THR A 327 -4.45 -13.94 -6.26
N GLU A 328 -5.30 -13.30 -5.46
CA GLU A 328 -5.61 -13.75 -4.11
C GLU A 328 -6.28 -15.13 -4.10
N ALA A 329 -7.25 -15.38 -4.98
CA ALA A 329 -7.88 -16.69 -5.10
C ALA A 329 -6.83 -17.78 -5.47
N GLU A 330 -5.97 -17.51 -6.46
CA GLU A 330 -4.91 -18.42 -6.89
C GLU A 330 -3.90 -18.69 -5.78
N ARG A 331 -3.39 -17.66 -5.11
CA ARG A 331 -2.34 -17.78 -4.08
C ARG A 331 -2.87 -18.36 -2.78
N ARG A 332 -4.17 -18.25 -2.49
CA ARG A 332 -4.81 -18.96 -1.36
C ARG A 332 -4.84 -20.46 -1.57
N GLU A 333 -5.08 -20.92 -2.80
CA GLU A 333 -5.11 -22.34 -3.14
C GLU A 333 -3.69 -22.92 -3.30
N ARG A 334 -2.82 -22.21 -4.03
CA ARG A 334 -1.52 -22.73 -4.47
C ARG A 334 -0.35 -22.30 -3.58
N GLY A 335 -0.58 -21.36 -2.66
CA GLY A 335 0.46 -20.74 -1.84
C GLY A 335 1.10 -19.51 -2.50
N ILE A 336 1.69 -18.66 -1.66
CA ILE A 336 2.39 -17.43 -2.05
C ILE A 336 3.71 -17.79 -2.73
N PRO A 337 3.94 -17.37 -3.99
CA PRO A 337 5.21 -17.57 -4.65
C PRO A 337 6.26 -16.58 -4.12
N LEU A 338 7.42 -17.10 -3.73
CA LEU A 338 8.59 -16.32 -3.32
C LEU A 338 9.77 -16.71 -4.19
N HIS A 339 10.57 -15.74 -4.61
CA HIS A 339 11.86 -16.04 -5.22
C HIS A 339 12.76 -16.72 -4.20
N MET A 340 13.58 -17.68 -4.62
CA MET A 340 14.43 -18.47 -3.69
C MET A 340 15.23 -17.57 -2.73
N THR A 341 15.87 -16.50 -3.23
CA THR A 341 16.63 -15.57 -2.38
C THR A 341 15.79 -14.84 -1.34
N GLN A 342 14.51 -14.58 -1.62
CA GLN A 342 13.58 -13.97 -0.66
C GLN A 342 13.16 -14.97 0.41
N TYR A 343 12.86 -16.21 0.00
CA TYR A 343 12.55 -17.31 0.92
C TYR A 343 13.73 -17.56 1.88
N GLU A 344 14.93 -17.71 1.35
CA GLU A 344 16.15 -17.91 2.14
C GLU A 344 16.41 -16.74 3.10
N ALA A 345 16.18 -15.50 2.68
CA ALA A 345 16.35 -14.33 3.54
C ALA A 345 15.35 -14.31 4.72
N ILE A 346 14.11 -14.75 4.51
CA ILE A 346 13.11 -14.89 5.58
C ILE A 346 13.53 -15.99 6.56
N VAL A 347 13.92 -17.16 6.06
CA VAL A 347 14.37 -18.29 6.91
C VAL A 347 15.64 -17.93 7.68
N ALA A 348 16.61 -17.27 7.03
CA ALA A 348 17.83 -16.80 7.68
C ALA A 348 17.53 -15.76 8.76
N THR A 349 16.58 -14.85 8.49
CA THR A 349 16.14 -13.87 9.49
C THR A 349 15.50 -14.56 10.70
N ALA A 350 14.60 -15.52 10.47
CA ALA A 350 13.98 -16.29 11.55
C ALA A 350 15.01 -16.98 12.46
N ARG A 351 15.96 -17.72 11.87
CA ARG A 351 17.04 -18.37 12.61
C ARG A 351 17.89 -17.37 13.39
N ARG A 352 18.24 -16.24 12.77
CA ARG A 352 19.10 -15.21 13.35
C ARG A 352 18.47 -14.54 14.56
N VAL A 353 17.16 -14.27 14.54
CA VAL A 353 16.45 -13.66 15.67
C VAL A 353 15.95 -14.70 16.69
N GLY A 354 16.19 -16.00 16.46
CA GLY A 354 15.75 -17.08 17.35
C GLY A 354 14.27 -17.47 17.21
N ALA A 355 13.61 -17.07 16.13
CA ALA A 355 12.25 -17.52 15.81
C ALA A 355 12.26 -18.94 15.22
N GLN A 356 11.24 -19.73 15.54
CA GLN A 356 11.04 -21.04 14.91
C GLN A 356 10.83 -20.89 13.40
N VAL A 357 11.45 -21.78 12.61
CA VAL A 357 11.21 -21.88 11.16
C VAL A 357 10.03 -22.83 10.93
N MET A 358 8.97 -22.34 10.28
CA MET A 358 7.69 -23.01 10.06
C MET A 358 7.31 -23.11 8.58
N ILE A 359 8.17 -22.63 7.68
CA ILE A 359 7.97 -22.58 6.23
C ILE A 359 9.09 -23.29 5.50
#